data_AF-A0A443YJH4-F1
#
_entry.id   AF-A0A443YJH4-F1
#
_cell.length_a   1.000
_cell.length_b   1.000
_cell.length_c   1.000
_cell.angle_alpha   90.00
_cell.angle_beta   90.00
_cell.angle_gamma   90.00
#
_symmetry.space_group_name_H-M   'P 1'
#
loop_
_entity.id
_entity.type
_entity.pdbx_description
1 polymer ?
#
loop_
_entity_poly.entity_id
_entity_poly.type
_entity_poly.pdbx_seq_one_letter_code
_entity_poly.pdbx_strand_id
1 'polypeptide(L)'
;MKKLSIIMLTLFTCFLLACKDSLEINADKVYVEQGKISSEIGFGGIILTLYPDGRADILYGGDIIYRGKFNVKGSILQVEEGKTLTKFKIISNTELRYENNRILKLQSR
;
A
#
# COMPACT_ATOMS: atom_id res chain seq x y z
N MET A 1 -12.64 24.76 -42.77
CA MET A 1 -11.58 24.71 -41.75
C MET A 1 -12.09 24.75 -40.30
N LYS A 2 -13.25 25.36 -39.98
CA LYS A 2 -13.78 25.46 -38.61
C LYS A 2 -14.17 24.13 -37.94
N LYS A 3 -14.48 23.08 -38.72
CA LYS A 3 -14.89 21.75 -38.21
C LYS A 3 -13.72 20.87 -37.77
N LEU A 4 -12.50 21.09 -38.28
CA LEU A 4 -11.31 20.33 -37.89
C LEU A 4 -10.74 20.76 -36.53
N SER A 5 -10.91 22.03 -36.15
CA SER A 5 -10.46 22.54 -34.84
C SER A 5 -11.21 21.96 -33.65
N ILE A 6 -12.47 21.56 -33.83
CA ILE A 6 -13.31 21.06 -32.73
C ILE A 6 -12.94 19.60 -32.38
N ILE A 7 -12.54 18.80 -33.38
CA ILE A 7 -12.14 17.39 -33.19
C ILE A 7 -10.78 17.30 -32.48
N MET A 8 -9.89 18.27 -32.70
CA MET A 8 -8.58 18.27 -32.05
C MET A 8 -8.64 18.70 -30.56
N LEU A 9 -9.65 19.48 -30.18
CA LEU A 9 -9.81 19.98 -28.81
C LEU A 9 -10.46 18.93 -27.87
N THR A 10 -11.32 18.05 -28.41
CA THR A 10 -11.94 16.96 -27.64
C THR A 10 -11.02 15.75 -27.42
N LEU A 11 -9.95 15.60 -28.21
CA LEU A 11 -8.99 14.50 -28.03
C LEU A 11 -7.95 14.79 -26.93
N PHE A 12 -7.77 16.06 -26.55
CA PHE A 12 -6.80 16.48 -25.53
C PHE A 12 -7.35 16.33 -24.09
N THR A 13 -8.67 16.36 -23.90
CA THR A 13 -9.27 16.33 -22.56
C THR A 13 -9.42 14.94 -21.95
N CYS A 14 -9.23 13.85 -22.73
CA CYS A 14 -9.29 12.48 -22.21
C CYS A 14 -8.01 11.98 -21.53
N PHE A 15 -6.88 12.70 -21.61
CA PHE A 15 -5.63 12.25 -21.00
C PHE A 15 -5.51 12.53 -19.49
N LEU A 16 -6.41 13.33 -18.91
CA LEU A 16 -6.32 13.76 -17.50
C LEU A 16 -7.10 12.88 -16.51
N LEU A 17 -7.83 11.86 -16.97
CA LEU A 17 -8.64 10.99 -16.10
C LEU A 17 -7.91 9.73 -15.61
N ALA A 18 -6.62 9.58 -15.91
CA ALA A 18 -5.84 8.41 -15.48
C ALA A 18 -5.02 8.65 -14.21
N CYS A 19 -5.53 9.46 -13.26
CA CYS A 19 -4.94 9.53 -11.93
C CYS A 19 -5.53 8.38 -11.10
N LYS A 20 -4.95 7.18 -11.28
CA LYS A 20 -5.28 6.02 -10.45
C LYS A 20 -4.90 6.36 -9.02
N ASP A 21 -5.88 6.45 -8.12
CA ASP A 21 -5.70 6.79 -6.70
C ASP A 21 -4.46 6.11 -6.14
N SER A 22 -3.38 6.88 -5.97
CA SER A 22 -2.16 6.39 -5.35
C SER A 22 -2.43 6.24 -3.86
N LEU A 23 -1.87 5.21 -3.23
CA LEU A 23 -1.94 5.04 -1.78
C LEU A 23 -1.30 6.26 -1.09
N GLU A 24 -2.12 7.18 -0.59
CA GLU A 24 -1.65 8.39 0.08
C GLU A 24 -1.27 8.10 1.54
N ILE A 25 -0.07 8.47 1.97
CA ILE A 25 0.39 8.33 3.37
C ILE A 25 0.60 9.72 3.95
N ASN A 26 -0.50 10.39 4.30
CA ASN A 26 -0.52 11.71 4.93
C ASN A 26 -0.55 11.65 6.46
N ALA A 27 -0.81 10.48 7.03
CA ALA A 27 -0.76 10.17 8.44
C ALA A 27 -0.24 8.74 8.62
N ASP A 28 0.14 8.39 9.85
CA ASP A 28 0.52 7.02 10.19
C ASP A 28 -0.60 6.04 9.83
N LYS A 29 -0.29 5.04 9.01
CA LYS A 29 -1.23 3.98 8.63
C LYS A 29 -0.75 2.63 9.14
N VAL A 30 -1.58 1.97 9.94
CA VAL A 30 -1.31 0.63 10.47
C VAL A 30 -2.18 -0.38 9.75
N TYR A 31 -1.56 -1.34 9.08
CA TYR A 31 -2.22 -2.44 8.39
C TYR A 31 -1.98 -3.72 9.17
N VAL A 32 -3.05 -4.44 9.51
CA VAL A 32 -3.01 -5.68 10.30
C VAL A 32 -3.58 -6.82 9.48
N GLU A 33 -2.86 -7.93 9.43
CA GLU A 33 -3.32 -9.15 8.78
C GLU A 33 -4.62 -9.67 9.39
N GLN A 34 -5.59 -9.99 8.52
CA GLN A 34 -6.86 -10.58 8.89
C GLN A 34 -6.80 -12.10 8.75
N GLY A 35 -7.44 -12.82 9.69
CA GLY A 35 -7.75 -14.25 9.51
C GLY A 35 -6.75 -15.25 10.08
N LYS A 36 -5.69 -14.82 10.79
CA LYS A 36 -4.98 -15.74 11.69
C LYS A 36 -5.65 -15.74 13.06
N ILE A 37 -6.43 -16.80 13.29
CA ILE A 37 -6.95 -17.15 14.61
C ILE A 37 -5.75 -17.25 15.55
N SER A 38 -5.79 -16.51 16.65
CA SER A 38 -4.86 -16.65 17.75
C SER A 38 -4.82 -18.11 18.19
N SER A 39 -3.77 -18.86 17.84
CA SER A 39 -3.33 -19.91 18.74
C SER A 39 -2.94 -19.21 20.04
N GLU A 40 -3.32 -19.75 21.19
CA GLU A 40 -3.33 -19.15 22.54
C GLU A 40 -1.98 -18.60 23.05
N ILE A 41 -0.95 -18.61 22.20
CA ILE A 41 0.41 -18.15 22.48
C ILE A 41 0.95 -17.50 21.19
N GLY A 42 0.84 -16.17 21.07
CA GLY A 42 1.61 -15.40 20.10
C GLY A 42 0.80 -14.65 19.03
N PHE A 43 1.10 -13.35 18.91
CA PHE A 43 0.70 -12.45 17.83
C PHE A 43 1.10 -13.04 16.47
N GLY A 44 0.19 -13.78 15.84
CA GLY A 44 0.50 -14.62 14.67
C GLY A 44 0.45 -13.91 13.31
N GLY A 45 0.01 -12.64 13.26
CA GLY A 45 -0.21 -11.90 12.03
C GLY A 45 0.89 -10.88 11.71
N ILE A 46 0.95 -10.47 10.44
CA ILE A 46 1.80 -9.34 10.03
C ILE A 46 1.15 -8.03 10.40
N ILE A 47 1.96 -7.12 10.95
CA ILE A 47 1.60 -5.72 11.15
C ILE A 47 2.57 -4.87 10.35
N LEU A 48 2.04 -3.98 9.52
CA LEU A 48 2.80 -3.01 8.74
C LEU A 48 2.37 -1.61 9.14
N THR A 49 3.32 -0.79 9.60
CA THR A 49 3.09 0.63 9.85
C THR A 49 3.82 1.45 8.79
N LEU A 50 3.10 2.38 8.14
CA LEU A 50 3.64 3.33 7.17
C LEU A 50 3.59 4.74 7.76
N TYR A 51 4.71 5.45 7.71
CA TYR A 51 4.84 6.80 8.23
C TYR A 51 4.85 7.85 7.10
N PRO A 52 4.35 9.07 7.32
CA PRO A 52 4.37 10.13 6.30
C PRO A 52 5.76 10.52 5.81
N ASP A 53 6.81 10.24 6.60
CA ASP A 53 8.20 10.54 6.26
C ASP A 53 8.88 9.47 5.39
N GLY A 54 8.12 8.48 4.90
CA GLY A 54 8.63 7.42 4.04
C GLY A 54 9.26 6.24 4.78
N ARG A 55 9.23 6.22 6.12
CA ARG A 55 9.62 5.05 6.92
C ARG A 55 8.51 4.02 6.96
N ALA A 56 8.90 2.77 7.19
CA ALA A 56 7.97 1.68 7.49
C ALA A 56 8.52 0.79 8.61
N ASP A 57 7.61 0.28 9.44
CA ASP A 57 7.91 -0.72 10.46
C ASP A 57 7.08 -1.99 10.16
N ILE A 58 7.73 -3.15 10.10
CA ILE A 58 7.08 -4.45 9.87
C ILE A 58 7.31 -5.38 11.06
N LEU A 59 6.23 -5.98 11.55
CA LEU A 59 6.27 -7.09 12.49
C LEU A 59 5.78 -8.34 11.74
N TYR A 60 6.65 -9.34 11.56
CA TYR A 60 6.28 -10.61 10.90
C TYR A 60 5.62 -11.63 11.85
N GLY A 61 5.24 -11.18 13.05
CA GLY A 61 4.85 -11.99 14.20
C GLY A 61 5.96 -12.02 15.27
N GLY A 62 5.58 -12.34 16.52
CA GLY A 62 6.51 -12.34 17.67
C GLY A 62 6.79 -10.93 18.21
N ASP A 63 8.02 -10.69 18.68
CA ASP A 63 8.39 -9.49 19.47
C ASP A 63 9.42 -8.57 18.76
N ILE A 64 9.75 -8.83 17.49
CA ILE A 64 10.78 -8.07 16.75
C ILE A 64 10.16 -7.22 15.64
N ILE A 65 10.37 -5.91 15.73
CA ILE A 65 9.99 -4.94 14.68
C ILE A 65 11.18 -4.68 13.77
N TYR A 66 10.98 -4.84 12.47
CA TYR A 66 11.94 -4.53 11.42
C TYR A 66 11.62 -3.16 10.84
N ARG A 67 12.61 -2.26 10.86
CA ARG A 67 12.46 -0.91 10.34
C ARG A 67 13.09 -0.78 8.96
N GLY A 68 12.37 -0.13 8.06
CA GLY A 68 12.76 0.09 6.69
C GLY A 68 12.26 1.42 6.12
N LYS A 69 12.39 1.55 4.81
CA LYS A 69 11.77 2.62 4.02
C LYS A 69 10.77 2.02 3.07
N PHE A 70 9.73 2.78 2.71
CA PHE A 70 8.80 2.34 1.69
C PHE A 70 8.76 3.24 0.47
N ASN A 71 8.30 2.67 -0.64
CA ASN A 71 7.98 3.40 -1.86
C ASN A 71 6.74 2.78 -2.52
N VAL A 72 5.89 3.63 -3.10
CA VAL A 72 4.70 3.20 -3.84
C VAL A 72 4.96 3.36 -5.33
N LYS A 73 4.88 2.25 -6.07
CA LYS A 73 5.05 2.19 -7.53
C LYS A 73 3.80 1.56 -8.15
N GLY A 74 2.88 2.40 -8.60
CA GLY A 74 1.60 1.95 -9.14
C GLY A 74 0.80 1.18 -8.09
N SER A 75 0.42 -0.07 -8.37
CA SER A 75 -0.33 -0.93 -7.44
C SER A 75 0.56 -1.74 -6.49
N ILE A 76 1.83 -1.37 -6.35
CA ILE A 76 2.80 -2.09 -5.51
C ILE A 76 3.39 -1.13 -4.48
N LEU A 77 3.26 -1.49 -3.20
CA LEU A 77 4.00 -0.92 -2.09
C LEU A 77 5.24 -1.79 -1.85
N GLN A 78 6.41 -1.19 -1.85
CA GLN A 78 7.69 -1.84 -1.59
C GLN A 78 8.23 -1.37 -0.25
N VAL A 79 8.67 -2.28 0.61
CA VAL A 79 9.34 -1.96 1.88
C VAL A 79 10.73 -2.57 1.86
N GLU A 80 11.75 -1.74 2.10
CA GLU A 80 13.16 -2.12 2.11
C GLU A 80 13.70 -2.09 3.54
N GLU A 81 14.07 -3.26 4.06
CA GLU A 81 14.59 -3.51 5.40
C GLU A 81 16.01 -4.08 5.28
N GLY A 82 17.02 -3.21 5.29
CA GLY A 82 18.41 -3.63 5.10
C GLY A 82 18.64 -4.21 3.70
N LYS A 83 18.79 -5.55 3.58
CA LYS A 83 18.92 -6.26 2.29
C LYS A 83 17.63 -6.91 1.83
N THR A 84 16.57 -6.86 2.62
CA THR A 84 15.28 -7.50 2.34
C THR A 84 14.35 -6.51 1.66
N LEU A 85 13.72 -6.93 0.57
CA LEU A 85 12.71 -6.14 -0.13
C LEU A 85 11.36 -6.88 -0.11
N THR A 86 10.44 -6.38 0.69
CA THR A 86 9.10 -6.94 0.87
C THR A 86 8.10 -6.18 -0.02
N LYS A 87 7.23 -6.90 -0.72
CA LYS A 87 6.24 -6.31 -1.64
C LYS A 87 4.82 -6.60 -1.19
N PHE A 88 4.00 -5.55 -1.21
CA PHE A 88 2.57 -5.60 -0.97
C PHE A 88 1.83 -5.13 -2.21
N LYS A 89 0.82 -5.88 -2.64
CA LYS A 89 -0.09 -5.42 -3.68
C LYS A 89 -1.16 -4.54 -3.04
N ILE A 90 -1.29 -3.33 -3.53
CA ILE A 90 -2.33 -2.38 -3.10
C ILE A 90 -3.65 -2.82 -3.74
N ILE A 91 -4.60 -3.23 -2.92
CA ILE A 91 -5.97 -3.57 -3.36
C ILE A 91 -6.85 -2.32 -3.27
N SER A 92 -6.71 -1.57 -2.18
CA SER A 92 -7.35 -0.26 -1.95
C SER A 92 -6.51 0.56 -0.96
N ASN A 93 -6.96 1.78 -0.64
CA ASN A 93 -6.35 2.60 0.41
C ASN A 93 -6.41 1.96 1.81
N THR A 94 -7.29 0.98 2.00
CA THR A 94 -7.53 0.31 3.28
C THR A 94 -7.16 -1.17 3.26
N GLU A 95 -6.71 -1.71 2.13
CA GLU A 95 -6.44 -3.13 1.98
C GLU A 95 -5.19 -3.39 1.14
N LEU A 96 -4.30 -4.20 1.71
CA LEU A 96 -3.07 -4.67 1.10
C LEU A 96 -3.10 -6.20 1.01
N ARG A 97 -2.58 -6.74 -0.08
CA ARG A 97 -2.32 -8.18 -0.22
C ARG A 97 -0.83 -8.43 -0.08
N TYR A 98 -0.51 -9.31 0.85
CA TYR A 98 0.80 -9.88 1.08
C TYR A 98 0.84 -11.34 0.59
N GLU A 99 2.01 -11.95 0.58
CA GLU A 99 2.30 -13.33 0.16
C GLU A 99 1.16 -14.33 0.46
N ASN A 100 1.00 -15.33 -0.40
CA ASN A 100 -0.01 -16.40 -0.24
C ASN A 100 -1.44 -15.87 -0.04
N ASN A 101 -1.78 -14.74 -0.68
CA ASN A 101 -3.09 -14.07 -0.56
C ASN A 101 -3.46 -13.62 0.86
N ARG A 102 -2.49 -13.43 1.75
CA ARG A 102 -2.72 -12.86 3.08
C ARG A 102 -3.18 -11.41 2.93
N ILE A 103 -4.26 -11.04 3.61
CA ILE A 103 -4.87 -9.71 3.49
C ILE A 103 -4.58 -8.92 4.76
N LEU A 104 -3.98 -7.74 4.60
CA LEU A 104 -3.82 -6.77 5.68
C LEU A 104 -4.83 -5.64 5.48
N LYS A 105 -5.57 -5.32 6.54
CA LYS A 105 -6.55 -4.23 6.55
C LYS A 105 -6.06 -3.07 7.40
N LEU A 106 -6.35 -1.85 6.95
CA LEU A 106 -6.12 -0.65 7.72
C LEU A 106 -6.89 -0.73 9.04
N GLN A 107 -6.17 -0.60 10.15
CA GLN A 107 -6.74 -0.54 11.48
C GLN A 107 -7.25 0.89 11.72
N SER A 108 -8.57 1.03 11.86
CA SER A 108 -9.15 2.27 12.38
C SER A 108 -8.72 2.44 13.84
N ARG A 109 -8.19 3.62 14.17
CA ARG A 109 -8.01 4.05 15.57
C ARG A 109 -9.32 4.59 16.13
#